data_AF-A0A2J4R8C2-F1
#
_entry.id   AF-A0A2J4R8C2-F1
#
_cell.length_a   1.000
_cell.length_b   1.000
_cell.length_c   1.000
_cell.angle_alpha   90.00
_cell.angle_beta   90.00
_cell.angle_gamma   90.00
#
_symmetry.space_group_name_H-M   'P 1'
#
loop_
_entity.id
_entity.type
_entity.pdbx_description
1 polymer ?
#
loop_
_entity_poly.entity_id
_entity_poly.type
_entity_poly.pdbx_seq_one_letter_code
_entity_poly.pdbx_strand_id
1 'polypeptide(L)'
;MDLIHFLIDFILHIDVHLAELVAEYGIWVYAILFLILFCETGLVVTPFLPGDSLLFVAGALSALPTNDLNVHLMVLLMVIAAIVGDALNYTIGRLFGEKLFSNPNSKIFRRSYLD
;
A
#
# COMPACT_ATOMS: atom_id res chain seq x y z
N MET A 1 5.43 28.26 -8.17
CA MET A 1 6.46 27.34 -7.65
C MET A 1 5.99 26.62 -6.39
N ASP A 2 4.83 26.98 -5.83
CA ASP A 2 4.34 26.45 -4.54
C ASP A 2 3.63 25.09 -4.65
N LEU A 3 2.91 24.82 -5.74
CA LEU A 3 2.18 23.55 -5.89
C LEU A 3 3.11 22.34 -6.07
N ILE A 4 4.23 22.52 -6.76
CA ILE A 4 5.21 21.45 -6.99
C ILE A 4 5.96 21.15 -5.68
N HIS A 5 6.38 22.18 -4.95
CA HIS A 5 6.96 21.98 -3.62
C HIS A 5 5.96 21.37 -2.64
N PHE A 6 4.69 21.81 -2.62
CA PHE A 6 3.64 21.20 -1.82
C PHE A 6 3.40 19.72 -2.18
N LEU A 7 3.32 19.38 -3.46
CA LEU A 7 3.16 17.99 -3.90
C LEU A 7 4.38 17.13 -3.56
N ILE A 8 5.60 17.69 -3.68
CA ILE A 8 6.84 17.01 -3.33
C ILE A 8 6.94 16.83 -1.81
N ASP A 9 6.60 17.83 -1.00
CA ASP A 9 6.57 17.74 0.47
C ASP A 9 5.49 16.77 0.95
N PHE A 10 4.30 16.80 0.32
CA PHE A 10 3.22 15.89 0.63
C PHE A 10 3.57 14.44 0.28
N ILE A 11 4.27 14.23 -0.84
CA ILE A 11 4.84 12.92 -1.20
C ILE A 11 5.94 12.53 -0.22
N LEU A 12 6.91 13.40 0.06
CA LEU A 12 8.05 13.07 0.91
C LEU A 12 7.70 12.85 2.38
N HIS A 13 6.63 13.50 2.87
CA HIS A 13 6.14 13.38 4.25
C HIS A 13 4.75 12.75 4.31
N ILE A 14 4.42 11.91 3.34
CA ILE A 14 3.11 11.25 3.29
C ILE A 14 2.91 10.35 4.51
N ASP A 15 3.99 9.79 5.07
CA ASP A 15 3.98 8.97 6.28
C ASP A 15 3.51 9.74 7.51
N VAL A 16 4.00 10.97 7.72
CA VAL A 16 3.64 11.78 8.88
C VAL A 16 2.18 12.26 8.78
N HIS A 17 1.77 12.74 7.61
CA HIS A 17 0.40 13.21 7.41
C HIS A 17 -0.61 12.06 7.49
N LEU A 18 -0.29 10.87 6.94
CA LEU A 18 -1.14 9.69 7.07
C LEU A 18 -1.16 9.18 8.51
N ALA A 19 -0.05 9.28 9.26
CA ALA A 19 -0.01 8.87 10.67
C ALA A 19 -0.89 9.77 11.56
N GLU A 20 -0.87 11.09 11.36
CA GLU A 20 -1.77 12.01 12.06
C GLU A 20 -3.23 11.78 11.69
N LEU A 21 -3.51 11.55 10.40
CA LEU A 21 -4.85 11.24 9.91
C LEU A 21 -5.33 9.88 10.43
N VAL A 22 -4.44 8.92 10.65
CA VAL A 22 -4.77 7.70 11.38
C VAL A 22 -5.03 8.00 12.86
N ALA A 23 -4.26 8.87 13.52
CA ALA A 23 -4.47 9.18 14.93
C ALA A 23 -5.82 9.86 15.22
N GLU A 24 -6.34 10.68 14.30
CA GLU A 24 -7.55 11.49 14.54
C GLU A 24 -8.86 10.72 14.25
N TYR A 25 -8.83 9.66 13.43
CA TYR A 25 -10.03 9.09 12.81
C TYR A 25 -10.66 7.90 13.55
N GLY A 26 -10.18 7.53 14.75
CA GLY A 26 -10.82 6.53 15.63
C GLY A 26 -11.11 5.20 14.94
N ILE A 27 -12.38 4.76 14.85
CA ILE A 27 -12.76 3.50 14.19
C ILE A 27 -12.42 3.45 12.69
N TRP A 28 -12.33 4.61 12.03
CA TRP A 28 -12.03 4.68 10.59
C TRP A 28 -10.58 4.32 10.26
N VAL A 29 -9.71 4.30 11.28
CA VAL A 29 -8.33 3.82 11.19
C VAL A 29 -8.23 2.46 10.55
N TYR A 30 -9.13 1.54 10.91
CA TYR A 30 -9.16 0.20 10.34
C TYR A 30 -9.32 0.22 8.82
N ALA A 31 -10.23 1.05 8.31
CA ALA A 31 -10.52 1.15 6.88
C ALA A 31 -9.39 1.89 6.13
N ILE A 32 -8.86 2.95 6.72
CA ILE A 32 -7.77 3.75 6.14
C ILE A 32 -6.51 2.89 6.01
N LEU A 33 -6.10 2.21 7.09
CA LEU A 33 -4.94 1.32 7.06
C LEU A 33 -5.15 0.16 6.11
N PHE A 34 -6.36 -0.43 6.09
CA PHE A 34 -6.68 -1.50 5.16
C PHE A 34 -6.45 -1.06 3.72
N LEU A 35 -6.96 0.12 3.36
CA LEU A 35 -6.85 0.67 2.01
C LEU A 35 -5.40 1.00 1.67
N ILE A 36 -4.65 1.61 2.59
CA ILE A 36 -3.24 1.95 2.38
C ILE A 36 -2.40 0.69 2.15
N LEU A 37 -2.52 -0.32 3.02
CA LEU A 37 -1.76 -1.57 2.91
C LEU A 37 -2.13 -2.34 1.65
N PHE A 38 -3.44 -2.39 1.35
CA PHE A 38 -3.95 -3.00 0.13
C PHE A 38 -3.43 -2.28 -1.13
N CYS A 39 -3.34 -0.95 -1.11
CA CYS A 39 -2.80 -0.19 -2.23
C CYS A 39 -1.28 -0.40 -2.36
N GLU A 40 -0.52 -0.39 -1.27
CA GLU A 40 0.92 -0.62 -1.28
C GLU A 40 1.28 -1.99 -1.87
N THR A 41 0.58 -3.05 -1.45
CA THR A 41 0.83 -4.43 -1.89
C THR A 41 0.13 -4.78 -3.20
N GLY A 42 -1.07 -4.25 -3.43
CA GLY A 42 -1.97 -4.64 -4.53
C GLY A 42 -1.82 -3.87 -5.82
N LEU A 43 -1.33 -2.63 -5.78
CA LEU A 43 -1.17 -1.80 -6.97
C LEU A 43 0.32 -1.72 -7.36
N VAL A 44 0.62 -2.19 -8.58
CA VAL A 44 1.98 -2.17 -9.17
C VAL A 44 2.63 -0.77 -9.18
N VAL A 45 1.83 0.30 -9.16
CA VAL A 45 2.30 1.69 -9.34
C VAL A 45 2.41 2.45 -8.01
N THR A 46 1.90 1.93 -6.89
CA THR A 46 1.88 2.65 -5.61
C THR A 46 2.72 2.03 -4.48
N PRO A 47 3.95 1.51 -4.72
CA PRO A 47 4.83 1.03 -3.64
C PRO A 47 5.43 2.17 -2.81
N PHE A 48 5.04 3.40 -3.06
CA PHE A 48 5.51 4.59 -2.34
C PHE A 48 4.70 4.87 -1.06
N LEU A 49 3.57 4.19 -0.85
CA LEU A 49 2.80 4.36 0.39
C LEU A 49 3.54 3.71 1.58
N PRO A 50 3.69 4.40 2.70
CA PRO A 50 4.48 3.94 3.85
C PRO A 50 3.63 3.09 4.81
N GLY A 51 3.12 1.93 4.38
CA GLY A 51 2.23 1.11 5.20
C GLY A 51 2.90 0.49 6.42
N ASP A 52 4.16 0.09 6.33
CA ASP A 52 4.92 -0.48 7.47
C ASP A 52 5.00 0.49 8.66
N SER A 53 5.36 1.75 8.39
CA SER A 53 5.43 2.79 9.42
C SER A 53 4.05 3.07 10.02
N LEU A 54 2.99 3.03 9.21
CA LEU A 54 1.63 3.25 9.67
C LEU A 54 1.10 2.08 10.51
N LEU A 55 1.49 0.84 10.21
CA LEU A 55 1.22 -0.32 11.06
C LEU A 55 1.85 -0.16 12.45
N PHE A 56 3.07 0.36 12.51
CA PHE A 56 3.74 0.65 13.78
C PHE A 56 2.98 1.71 14.59
N VAL A 57 2.59 2.82 13.96
CA VAL A 57 1.79 3.87 14.60
C VAL A 57 0.43 3.33 15.05
N ALA A 58 -0.24 2.53 14.23
CA ALA A 58 -1.52 1.90 14.56
C ALA A 58 -1.41 0.98 15.77
N GLY A 59 -0.33 0.20 15.87
CA GLY A 59 -0.02 -0.62 17.04
C GLY A 59 0.19 0.24 18.30
N ALA A 60 0.98 1.31 18.19
CA ALA A 60 1.20 2.25 19.30
C ALA A 60 -0.10 2.91 19.77
N LEU A 61 -0.97 3.33 18.83
CA LEU A 61 -2.27 3.92 19.14
C LEU A 61 -3.24 2.92 19.78
N SER A 62 -3.20 1.65 19.39
CA SER A 62 -4.02 0.59 20.00
C SER A 62 -3.61 0.25 21.43
N ALA A 63 -2.38 0.60 21.82
CA ALA A 63 -1.91 0.43 23.19
C ALA A 63 -2.30 1.61 24.11
N LEU A 64 -2.81 2.71 23.56
CA LEU A 64 -3.24 3.86 24.36
C LEU A 64 -4.57 3.55 25.07
N PRO A 65 -4.67 3.76 26.39
CA PRO A 65 -5.88 3.47 27.16
C PRO A 65 -7.09 4.36 26.83
N THR A 66 -6.89 5.41 26.03
CA THR A 66 -7.94 6.32 25.55
C THR A 66 -8.60 5.84 24.24
N ASN A 67 -8.02 4.84 23.58
CA ASN A 67 -8.53 4.32 22.30
C ASN A 67 -9.09 2.91 22.49
N ASP A 68 -10.38 2.72 22.20
CA ASP A 68 -11.04 1.40 22.16
C ASP A 68 -10.69 0.60 20.89
N LEU A 69 -9.46 0.72 20.40
CA LEU A 69 -8.99 -0.01 19.22
C LEU A 69 -8.60 -1.43 19.62
N ASN A 70 -9.34 -2.41 19.11
CA ASN A 70 -8.98 -3.81 19.22
C ASN A 70 -7.82 -4.16 18.26
N VAL A 71 -6.66 -4.47 18.84
CA VAL A 71 -5.45 -4.86 18.10
C VAL A 71 -5.61 -6.18 17.34
N HIS A 72 -6.36 -7.15 17.87
CA HIS A 72 -6.57 -8.43 17.21
C HIS A 72 -7.39 -8.26 15.92
N LEU A 73 -8.40 -7.38 15.96
CA LEU A 73 -9.19 -7.02 14.78
C LEU A 73 -8.33 -6.27 13.75
N MET A 74 -7.44 -5.38 14.22
CA MET A 74 -6.47 -4.69 13.35
C MET A 74 -5.63 -5.71 12.59
N VAL A 75 -4.97 -6.63 13.31
CA VAL A 75 -4.09 -7.64 12.72
C VAL A 75 -4.85 -8.50 11.71
N LEU A 76 -6.06 -8.95 12.05
CA LEU A 76 -6.88 -9.75 11.15
C LEU A 76 -7.19 -8.99 9.84
N LEU A 77 -7.58 -7.72 9.93
CA LEU A 77 -7.85 -6.88 8.76
C LEU A 77 -6.59 -6.66 7.90
N MET A 78 -5.44 -6.41 8.52
CA MET A 78 -4.18 -6.17 7.79
C MET A 78 -3.71 -7.43 7.05
N VAL A 79 -3.86 -8.60 7.67
CA VAL A 79 -3.56 -9.88 7.01
C VAL A 79 -4.47 -10.09 5.80
N ILE A 80 -5.77 -9.81 5.95
CA ILE A 80 -6.71 -9.90 4.82
C ILE A 80 -6.32 -8.89 3.73
N ALA A 81 -5.99 -7.64 4.09
CA ALA A 81 -5.57 -6.61 3.14
C ALA A 81 -4.35 -7.06 2.33
N ALA A 82 -3.33 -7.59 3.00
CA ALA A 82 -2.10 -8.07 2.36
C ALA A 82 -2.37 -9.26 1.42
N ILE A 83 -3.14 -10.26 1.85
CA ILE A 83 -3.46 -11.43 1.01
C ILE A 83 -4.24 -11.02 -0.24
N VAL A 84 -5.26 -10.16 -0.08
CA VAL A 84 -6.09 -9.71 -1.19
C VAL A 84 -5.30 -8.78 -2.11
N GLY A 85 -4.45 -7.91 -1.55
CA GLY A 85 -3.52 -7.07 -2.28
C GLY A 85 -2.58 -7.90 -3.14
N ASP A 86 -1.85 -8.85 -2.56
CA ASP A 86 -0.94 -9.74 -3.29
C ASP A 86 -1.64 -10.54 -4.39
N ALA A 87 -2.85 -11.05 -4.13
CA ALA A 87 -3.64 -11.76 -5.14
C ALA A 87 -4.03 -10.85 -6.33
N LEU A 88 -4.38 -9.59 -6.05
CA LEU A 88 -4.65 -8.58 -7.08
C LEU A 88 -3.40 -8.21 -7.85
N ASN A 89 -2.29 -7.97 -7.15
CA ASN A 89 -1.00 -7.66 -7.75
C ASN A 89 -0.54 -8.78 -8.69
N TYR A 90 -0.63 -10.03 -8.23
CA TYR A 90 -0.36 -11.21 -9.06
C TYR A 90 -1.25 -11.27 -10.30
N THR A 91 -2.55 -11.00 -10.13
CA THR A 91 -3.51 -11.05 -11.26
C THR A 91 -3.22 -9.94 -12.28
N ILE A 92 -2.94 -8.72 -11.82
CA ILE A 92 -2.52 -7.60 -12.66
C ILE A 92 -1.21 -7.96 -13.38
N GLY A 93 -0.21 -8.43 -12.65
CA GLY A 93 1.08 -8.86 -13.19
C GLY A 93 0.96 -9.97 -14.22
N ARG A 94 0.07 -10.95 -13.99
CA ARG A 94 -0.21 -12.04 -14.94
C ARG A 94 -0.90 -11.52 -16.20
N LEU A 95 -1.92 -10.68 -16.08
CA LEU A 95 -2.63 -10.11 -17.23
C LEU A 95 -1.72 -9.20 -18.07
N PHE A 96 -0.94 -8.33 -17.42
CA PHE A 96 0.05 -7.49 -18.10
C PHE A 96 1.19 -8.32 -18.69
N GLY A 97 1.63 -9.37 -17.99
CA GLY A 97 2.62 -10.33 -18.48
C GLY A 97 2.15 -11.05 -19.74
N GLU A 98 0.96 -11.65 -19.73
CA GLU A 98 0.37 -12.30 -20.90
C GLU A 98 0.26 -11.34 -22.10
N LYS A 99 -0.13 -10.08 -21.87
CA LYS A 99 -0.21 -9.04 -22.91
C LYS A 99 1.15 -8.56 -23.42
N LEU A 100 2.19 -8.59 -22.58
CA LEU A 100 3.57 -8.26 -22.95
C LEU A 100 4.24 -9.43 -23.71
N PHE A 101 3.91 -10.68 -23.36
CA PHE A 101 4.41 -11.90 -24.01
C PHE A 101 3.65 -12.24 -25.30
N SER A 102 2.40 -11.82 -25.47
CA SER A 102 1.64 -12.05 -26.71
C SER A 102 2.07 -11.15 -27.87
N ASN A 103 2.94 -10.17 -27.64
CA ASN A 103 3.41 -9.25 -28.67
C ASN A 103 4.85 -9.61 -29.11
N PRO A 104 5.03 -10.26 -30.28
CA PRO A 104 6.34 -10.74 -30.76
C PRO A 104 7.37 -9.63 -31.06
N ASN A 105 6.98 -8.35 -30.98
CA ASN A 105 7.84 -7.17 -31.17
C ASN A 105 8.18 -6.41 -29.85
N SER A 106 7.99 -7.03 -28.69
CA SER A 106 8.35 -6.41 -27.40
C SER A 106 9.86 -6.16 -27.28
N LYS A 107 10.27 -4.88 -27.31
CA LYS A 107 11.66 -4.43 -27.12
C LYS A 107 12.26 -4.74 -25.73
N ILE A 108 11.45 -5.26 -24.80
CA ILE A 108 11.83 -5.43 -23.38
C ILE A 108 12.32 -6.85 -23.09
N PHE A 109 11.98 -7.85 -23.91
CA PHE A 109 12.45 -9.23 -23.69
C PHE A 109 12.83 -9.92 -25.00
N ARG A 110 14.11 -9.87 -25.33
CA ARG A 110 14.67 -10.67 -26.43
C ARG A 110 14.80 -12.12 -25.95
N ARG A 111 14.01 -13.03 -26.54
CA ARG A 111 14.12 -14.49 -26.35
C ARG A 111 15.49 -15.08 -26.72
N SER A 112 16.41 -14.29 -27.29
CA SER A 112 17.74 -14.71 -27.76
C SER A 112 18.78 -14.98 -26.65
N TYR A 113 18.39 -15.00 -25.37
CA TYR A 113 19.29 -15.25 -24.24
C TYR A 113 18.92 -16.50 -23.43
N LEU A 114 17.99 -17.32 -23.94
CA LEU A 114 17.52 -18.55 -23.30
C LEU A 114 17.98 -19.84 -24.03
N ASP A 115 18.91 -19.71 -24.99
CA ASP A 115 19.62 -20.85 -25.58
C ASP A 115 20.77 -21.31 -24.68
#